data_AF-A0A926Q9W5-F1
#
_entry.id   AF-A0A926Q9W5-F1
#
_cell.length_a   1.000
_cell.length_b   1.000
_cell.length_c   1.000
_cell.angle_alpha   90.00
_cell.angle_beta   90.00
_cell.angle_gamma   90.00
#
_symmetry.space_group_name_H-M   'P 1'
#
loop_
_entity.id
_entity.type
_entity.pdbx_description
1 polymer ?
#
loop_
_entity_poly.entity_id
_entity_poly.type
_entity_poly.pdbx_seq_one_letter_code
_entity_poly.pdbx_strand_id
1 'polypeptide(L)'
;MLERIKNALQERKRDDKGFSLVELAVVIVIIGILVAIAVPVFMGIQDGARKSQVEAAAANGSAMVAGHIASGAAGSVSLDSLKTGDVTSVTVANATALDTYCVTATSAKYTAKKGPAAGCSGVTATTTP
;
A
#
# COMPACT_ATOMS: atom_id res chain seq x y z
N MET A 1 -54.22 -5.41 41.15
CA MET A 1 -52.82 -4.92 41.01
C MET A 1 -51.89 -6.00 40.46
N LEU A 2 -51.95 -7.22 41.00
CA LEU A 2 -51.18 -8.39 40.54
C LEU A 2 -51.41 -8.80 39.07
N GLU A 3 -52.63 -8.68 38.54
CA GLU A 3 -52.92 -9.00 37.13
C GLU A 3 -52.24 -8.06 36.13
N ARG A 4 -52.08 -6.77 36.48
CA ARG A 4 -51.38 -5.80 35.62
C ARG A 4 -49.88 -6.10 35.54
N ILE A 5 -49.30 -6.61 36.63
CA ILE A 5 -47.89 -7.02 36.67
C ILE A 5 -47.69 -8.32 35.89
N LYS A 6 -48.64 -9.28 35.95
CA LYS A 6 -48.59 -10.51 35.16
C LYS A 6 -48.64 -10.25 33.66
N ASN A 7 -49.53 -9.36 33.19
CA ASN A 7 -49.60 -9.02 31.76
C ASN A 7 -48.33 -8.32 31.26
N ALA A 8 -47.77 -7.38 32.03
CA ALA A 8 -46.54 -6.68 31.66
C ALA A 8 -45.31 -7.62 31.56
N LEU A 9 -45.25 -8.68 32.39
CA LEU A 9 -44.19 -9.70 32.31
C LEU A 9 -44.39 -10.68 31.14
N GLN A 10 -45.63 -10.94 30.74
CA GLN A 10 -45.97 -11.77 29.59
C GLN A 10 -45.68 -11.08 28.26
N GLU A 11 -45.85 -9.75 28.19
CA GLU A 11 -45.45 -8.94 27.03
C GLU A 11 -43.92 -8.93 26.85
N ARG A 12 -43.15 -8.75 27.92
CA ARG A 12 -41.66 -8.78 27.88
C ARG A 12 -41.10 -10.11 27.34
N LYS A 13 -41.69 -11.25 27.70
CA LYS A 13 -41.28 -12.58 27.21
C LYS A 13 -41.58 -12.83 25.73
N ARG A 14 -42.50 -12.07 25.12
CA ARG A 14 -42.81 -12.18 23.68
C ARG A 14 -41.87 -11.33 22.81
N ASP A 15 -41.28 -10.29 23.38
CA ASP A 15 -40.31 -9.41 22.70
C ASP A 15 -38.86 -9.89 22.78
N ASP A 16 -38.53 -10.88 23.62
CA ASP A 16 -37.22 -11.57 23.62
C ASP A 16 -37.09 -12.56 22.45
N LYS A 17 -37.37 -12.10 21.21
CA LYS A 17 -36.98 -12.83 20.00
C LYS A 17 -35.46 -12.73 19.84
N GLY A 18 -34.75 -13.65 20.46
CA GLY A 18 -33.31 -13.82 20.26
C GLY A 18 -32.95 -14.10 18.80
N PHE A 19 -31.75 -13.70 18.40
CA PHE A 19 -31.17 -13.97 17.08
C PHE A 19 -31.14 -15.47 16.83
N SER A 20 -31.72 -15.94 15.73
CA SER A 20 -31.70 -17.35 15.36
C SER A 20 -30.28 -17.76 14.99
N LEU A 21 -29.84 -18.94 15.43
CA LEU A 21 -28.56 -19.51 14.97
C LEU A 21 -28.52 -19.67 13.44
N VAL A 22 -29.69 -19.89 12.82
CA VAL A 22 -29.82 -19.98 11.37
C VAL A 22 -29.60 -18.62 10.69
N GLU A 23 -30.06 -17.53 11.32
CA GLU A 23 -29.83 -16.16 10.82
C GLU A 23 -28.34 -15.81 10.86
N LEU A 24 -27.62 -16.24 11.90
CA LEU A 24 -26.19 -16.01 11.96
C LEU A 24 -25.41 -16.90 10.97
N ALA A 25 -25.86 -18.14 10.79
CA ALA A 25 -25.25 -19.09 9.87
C ALA A 25 -25.33 -18.63 8.40
N VAL A 26 -26.47 -18.09 7.95
CA VAL A 26 -26.59 -17.60 6.56
C VAL A 26 -25.70 -16.37 6.32
N VAL A 27 -25.53 -15.50 7.32
CA VAL A 27 -24.69 -14.29 7.20
C VAL A 27 -23.21 -14.66 7.04
N ILE A 28 -22.68 -15.59 7.85
CA ILE A 28 -21.28 -16.01 7.72
C ILE A 28 -21.01 -16.73 6.38
N VAL A 29 -22.00 -17.45 5.84
CA VAL A 29 -21.89 -18.09 4.52
C VAL A 29 -21.80 -17.02 3.43
N ILE A 30 -22.64 -15.99 3.48
CA ILE A 30 -22.59 -14.89 2.50
C ILE A 30 -21.27 -14.11 2.63
N ILE A 31 -20.84 -13.75 3.84
CA ILE A 31 -19.56 -13.08 4.08
C ILE A 31 -18.39 -13.95 3.60
N GLY A 32 -18.45 -15.27 3.81
CA GLY A 32 -17.44 -16.21 3.33
C GLY A 32 -17.26 -16.16 1.81
N ILE A 33 -18.37 -16.10 1.06
CA ILE A 33 -18.33 -15.97 -0.40
C ILE A 33 -17.73 -14.62 -0.82
N LEU A 34 -18.11 -13.53 -0.15
CA LEU A 34 -17.57 -12.19 -0.45
C LEU A 34 -16.07 -12.11 -0.18
N VAL A 35 -15.60 -12.64 0.96
CA VAL A 35 -14.17 -12.62 1.34
C VAL A 35 -13.33 -13.43 0.36
N ALA A 36 -13.82 -14.58 -0.12
CA ALA A 36 -13.11 -15.42 -1.09
C ALA A 36 -12.73 -14.66 -2.38
N ILE A 37 -13.58 -13.72 -2.83
CA ILE A 37 -13.32 -12.90 -4.01
C ILE A 37 -12.58 -11.60 -3.64
N ALA A 38 -12.94 -10.98 -2.53
CA ALA A 38 -12.42 -9.67 -2.14
C ALA A 38 -10.92 -9.70 -1.82
N VAL A 39 -10.43 -10.74 -1.14
CA VAL A 39 -9.02 -10.85 -0.72
C VAL A 39 -8.04 -10.84 -1.90
N PRO A 40 -8.15 -11.72 -2.92
CA PRO A 40 -7.19 -11.73 -4.03
C PRO A 40 -7.22 -10.43 -4.84
N VAL A 41 -8.40 -9.83 -5.04
CA VAL A 41 -8.54 -8.54 -5.72
C VAL A 41 -7.83 -7.43 -4.95
N PHE A 42 -8.04 -7.37 -3.63
CA PHE A 42 -7.41 -6.35 -2.79
C PHE A 42 -5.89 -6.51 -2.73
N MET A 43 -5.38 -7.74 -2.74
CA MET A 43 -3.94 -8.01 -2.82
C MET A 43 -3.33 -7.49 -4.13
N GLY A 44 -4.00 -7.68 -5.28
CA GLY A 44 -3.53 -7.16 -6.56
C GLY A 44 -3.50 -5.62 -6.60
N ILE A 45 -4.51 -4.96 -6.03
CA ILE A 45 -4.56 -3.49 -5.91
C ILE A 45 -3.39 -2.98 -5.06
N GLN A 46 -3.16 -3.59 -3.89
CA GLN A 46 -2.03 -3.22 -3.04
C GLN A 46 -0.68 -3.42 -3.74
N ASP A 47 -0.53 -4.51 -4.48
CA ASP A 47 0.72 -4.82 -5.17
C ASP A 47 1.01 -3.80 -6.30
N GLY A 48 -0.02 -3.42 -7.06
CA GLY A 48 0.05 -2.33 -8.03
C GLY A 48 0.36 -0.97 -7.38
N ALA A 49 -0.24 -0.67 -6.22
CA ALA A 49 0.05 0.54 -5.46
C ALA A 49 1.51 0.58 -4.99
N ARG A 50 2.05 -0.54 -4.47
CA ARG A 50 3.48 -0.64 -4.09
C ARG A 50 4.40 -0.40 -5.27
N LYS A 51 4.11 -1.01 -6.42
CA LYS A 51 4.90 -0.81 -7.66
C LYS A 51 4.92 0.67 -8.06
N SER A 52 3.76 1.32 -8.05
CA SER A 52 3.59 2.74 -8.39
C SER A 52 4.31 3.67 -7.40
N GLN A 53 4.26 3.38 -6.09
CA GLN A 53 4.98 4.16 -5.09
C GLN A 53 6.50 4.14 -5.30
N VAL A 54 7.08 2.98 -5.58
CA VAL A 54 8.53 2.85 -5.82
C VAL A 54 8.92 3.57 -7.12
N GLU A 55 8.11 3.44 -8.18
CA GLU A 55 8.32 4.15 -9.44
C GLU A 55 8.26 5.68 -9.26
N ALA A 56 7.28 6.17 -8.51
CA ALA A 56 7.14 7.58 -8.17
C ALA A 56 8.34 8.09 -7.33
N ALA A 57 8.81 7.30 -6.36
CA ALA A 57 9.99 7.65 -5.57
C ALA A 57 11.26 7.76 -6.44
N ALA A 58 11.47 6.83 -7.38
CA ALA A 58 12.59 6.91 -8.33
C ALA A 58 12.45 8.13 -9.26
N ALA A 59 11.24 8.42 -9.76
CA ALA A 59 10.98 9.58 -10.61
C ALA A 59 11.22 10.91 -9.88
N ASN A 60 10.67 11.07 -8.68
CA ASN A 60 10.87 12.27 -7.86
C ASN A 60 12.34 12.44 -7.48
N GLY A 61 13.01 11.35 -7.10
CA GLY A 61 14.45 11.38 -6.82
C GLY A 61 15.26 11.78 -8.04
N SER A 62 14.89 11.33 -9.25
CA SER A 62 15.57 11.71 -10.48
C SER A 62 15.44 13.21 -10.79
N ALA A 63 14.30 13.83 -10.45
CA ALA A 63 14.10 15.27 -10.58
C ALA A 63 14.91 16.05 -9.54
N MET A 64 14.97 15.57 -8.29
CA MET A 64 15.79 16.17 -7.23
C MET A 64 17.28 16.14 -7.58
N VAL A 65 17.77 15.00 -8.08
CA VAL A 65 19.17 14.86 -8.50
C VAL A 65 19.48 15.75 -9.70
N ALA A 66 18.61 15.78 -10.72
CA ALA A 66 18.78 16.67 -11.86
C ALA A 66 18.83 18.15 -11.43
N GLY A 67 17.93 18.57 -10.54
CA GLY A 67 17.92 19.92 -10.00
C GLY A 67 19.18 20.26 -9.21
N HIS A 68 19.71 19.30 -8.44
CA HIS A 68 20.96 19.47 -7.69
C HIS A 68 22.17 19.63 -8.61
N ILE A 69 22.28 18.80 -9.64
CA ILE A 69 23.37 18.90 -10.63
C ILE A 69 23.25 20.20 -11.44
N ALA A 70 22.02 20.56 -11.83
CA ALA A 70 21.76 21.78 -12.60
C ALA A 70 22.04 23.08 -11.83
N SER A 71 21.99 23.05 -10.50
CA SER A 71 22.38 24.20 -9.66
C SER A 71 23.89 24.34 -9.48
N GLY A 72 24.69 23.46 -10.11
CA GLY A 72 26.15 23.47 -10.04
C GLY A 72 26.70 22.75 -8.80
N ALA A 73 25.84 22.10 -8.00
CA ALA A 73 26.27 21.26 -6.90
C ALA A 73 26.50 19.82 -7.41
N ALA A 74 27.72 19.31 -7.21
CA ALA A 74 28.07 17.93 -7.51
C ALA A 74 28.30 17.15 -6.22
N GLY A 75 27.89 15.88 -6.19
CA GLY A 75 28.12 15.00 -5.04
C GLY A 75 26.83 14.40 -4.47
N SER A 76 26.86 14.10 -3.17
CA SER A 76 25.80 13.33 -2.53
C SER A 76 24.50 14.13 -2.38
N VAL A 77 23.42 13.63 -2.98
CA VAL A 77 22.06 14.12 -2.77
C VAL A 77 21.38 13.23 -1.73
N SER A 78 20.89 13.82 -0.64
CA SER A 78 20.03 13.08 0.30
C SER A 78 18.64 12.94 -0.31
N LEU A 79 18.17 11.70 -0.38
CA LEU A 79 16.86 11.31 -0.90
C LEU A 79 16.01 10.65 0.19
N ASP A 80 16.38 10.83 1.46
CA ASP A 80 15.74 10.17 2.60
C ASP A 80 14.28 10.57 2.78
N SER A 81 13.90 11.78 2.37
CA SER A 81 12.51 12.25 2.37
C SER A 81 11.59 11.45 1.45
N LEU A 82 12.14 10.70 0.50
CA LEU A 82 11.38 9.84 -0.42
C LEU A 82 11.18 8.42 0.12
N LYS A 83 11.79 8.08 1.26
CA LYS A 83 11.55 6.82 1.98
C LYS A 83 10.23 6.93 2.75
N THR A 84 9.12 6.71 2.05
CA THR A 84 7.77 6.75 2.62
C THR A 84 7.00 5.49 2.27
N GLY A 85 6.07 5.09 3.14
CA GLY A 85 5.27 3.88 2.96
C GLY A 85 6.13 2.63 2.81
N ASP A 86 5.94 1.90 1.71
CA ASP A 86 6.65 0.66 1.41
C ASP A 86 8.08 0.88 0.83
N VAL A 87 8.48 2.13 0.55
CA VAL A 87 9.81 2.45 -0.01
C VAL A 87 10.87 2.43 1.09
N THR A 88 11.73 1.41 1.08
CA THR A 88 12.77 1.16 2.09
C THR A 88 14.08 1.88 1.82
N SER A 89 14.43 2.07 0.55
CA SER A 89 15.66 2.78 0.17
C SER A 89 15.48 3.58 -1.12
N VAL A 90 16.17 4.72 -1.19
CA VAL A 90 16.32 5.50 -2.41
C VAL A 90 17.78 5.95 -2.48
N THR A 91 18.49 5.55 -3.53
CA THR A 91 19.92 5.80 -3.70
C THR A 91 20.18 6.38 -5.08
N VAL A 92 21.24 7.19 -5.19
CA VAL A 92 21.71 7.72 -6.47
C VAL A 92 23.11 7.20 -6.77
N ALA A 93 23.33 6.76 -8.01
CA ALA A 93 24.65 6.51 -8.58
C ALA A 93 25.04 7.66 -9.52
N ASN A 94 26.32 8.03 -9.53
CA ASN A 94 26.92 9.02 -10.45
C ASN A 94 26.19 10.37 -10.51
N ALA A 95 25.91 10.98 -9.34
CA ALA A 95 25.29 12.30 -9.22
C ALA A 95 26.26 13.46 -9.55
N THR A 96 26.98 13.34 -10.66
CA THR A 96 28.05 14.27 -11.07
C THR A 96 27.74 14.99 -12.38
N ALA A 97 26.94 14.39 -13.26
CA ALA A 97 26.53 14.99 -14.53
C ALA A 97 25.10 14.60 -14.92
N LEU A 98 24.47 15.47 -15.73
CA LEU A 98 23.05 15.35 -16.12
C LEU A 98 22.75 14.20 -17.08
N ASP A 99 23.76 13.48 -17.56
CA ASP A 99 23.63 12.40 -18.56
C ASP A 99 23.99 11.02 -17.99
N THR A 100 24.58 10.95 -16.79
CA THR A 100 25.18 9.72 -16.25
C THR A 100 24.60 9.25 -14.91
N TYR A 101 23.71 10.02 -14.29
CA TYR A 101 23.15 9.65 -12.99
C TYR A 101 22.06 8.57 -13.10
N CYS A 102 21.88 7.82 -12.01
CA CYS A 102 20.81 6.84 -11.90
C CYS A 102 20.23 6.81 -10.48
N VAL A 103 18.92 7.04 -10.35
CA VAL A 103 18.21 6.89 -9.08
C VAL A 103 17.57 5.51 -9.02
N THR A 104 17.79 4.81 -7.91
CA THR A 104 17.20 3.51 -7.62
C THR A 104 16.36 3.62 -6.35
N ALA A 105 15.06 3.35 -6.44
CA ALA A 105 14.18 3.21 -5.30
C ALA A 105 13.83 1.74 -5.08
N THR A 106 13.78 1.28 -3.84
CA THR A 106 13.57 -0.13 -3.50
C THR A 106 12.53 -0.28 -2.40
N SER A 107 11.58 -1.19 -2.60
CA SER A 107 10.72 -1.77 -1.58
C SER A 107 11.05 -3.26 -1.41
N ALA A 108 10.36 -3.90 -0.45
CA ALA A 108 10.48 -5.33 -0.22
C ALA A 108 10.21 -6.20 -1.48
N LYS A 109 9.40 -5.71 -2.43
CA LYS A 109 9.00 -6.45 -3.63
C LYS A 109 9.43 -5.85 -4.95
N TYR A 110 9.67 -4.54 -5.00
CA TYR A 110 9.93 -3.83 -6.27
C TYR A 110 11.14 -2.92 -6.18
N THR A 111 11.92 -2.89 -7.25
CA THR A 111 13.02 -1.94 -7.45
C THR A 111 12.75 -1.15 -8.72
N ALA A 112 12.66 0.18 -8.61
CA ALA A 112 12.52 1.08 -9.74
C ALA A 112 13.81 1.85 -9.97
N LYS A 113 14.19 1.99 -11.25
CA LYS A 113 15.33 2.79 -11.70
C LYS A 113 14.86 3.93 -12.57
N LYS A 114 15.39 5.13 -12.34
CA LYS A 114 15.11 6.31 -13.17
C LYS A 114 16.34 7.22 -13.27
N GLY A 115 16.77 7.47 -14.49
CA GLY A 115 17.84 8.41 -14.79
C GLY A 115 18.28 8.31 -16.25
N PRO A 116 19.13 9.22 -16.71
CA PRO A 116 19.65 9.27 -18.07
C PRO A 116 20.74 8.22 -18.35
N ALA A 117 21.35 7.64 -17.31
CA ALA A 117 22.31 6.57 -17.48
C ALA A 117 21.72 5.37 -18.25
N ALA A 118 22.54 4.73 -19.08
CA ALA A 118 22.15 3.51 -19.79
C ALA A 118 21.63 2.44 -18.82
N GLY A 119 20.45 1.89 -19.11
CA GLY A 119 19.80 0.87 -18.27
C GLY A 119 19.16 1.40 -16.98
N CYS A 120 19.13 2.72 -16.75
CA CYS A 120 18.49 3.32 -15.58
C CYS A 120 17.00 3.66 -15.83
N SER A 121 16.22 2.67 -16.25
CA SER A 121 14.79 2.85 -16.49
C SER A 121 14.01 1.59 -16.16
N GLY A 122 12.81 1.77 -15.63
CA GLY A 122 11.82 0.73 -15.43
C GLY A 122 11.73 0.23 -13.99
N VAL A 123 10.79 -0.69 -13.79
CA VAL A 123 10.49 -1.30 -12.49
C VAL A 123 10.61 -2.80 -12.61
N THR A 124 11.35 -3.41 -11.70
CA THR A 124 11.61 -4.86 -11.65
C THR A 124 11.20 -5.40 -10.29
N ALA A 125 10.89 -6.70 -10.21
CA ALA A 125 10.75 -7.35 -8.91
C ALA A 125 12.11 -7.31 -8.20
N THR A 126 12.11 -6.92 -6.92
CA THR A 126 13.30 -6.98 -6.09
C THR A 126 13.68 -8.44 -5.94
N THR A 127 14.76 -8.85 -6.59
CA THR A 127 15.42 -10.11 -6.28
C THR A 127 16.10 -9.91 -4.94
N THR A 128 15.51 -10.45 -3.88
CA THR A 128 16.21 -10.58 -2.59
C THR A 128 17.51 -11.35 -2.85
N PRO A 129 18.66 -10.95 -2.29
CA PRO A 129 19.75 -11.91 -2.11
C PRO A 129 19.32 -13.07 -1.20
#